data_AF-A0A4Y9Z3J5-F1
#
_entry.id   AF-A0A4Y9Z3J5-F1
#
_cell.length_a   1.000
_cell.length_b   1.000
_cell.length_c   1.000
_cell.angle_alpha   90.00
_cell.angle_beta   90.00
_cell.angle_gamma   90.00
#
_symmetry.space_group_name_H-M   'P 1'
#
loop_
_entity.id
_entity.type
_entity.pdbx_description
1 polymer ?
#
loop_
_entity_poly.entity_id
_entity_poly.type
_entity_poly.pdbx_seq_one_letter_code
_entity_poly.pdbx_strand_id
1 'polypeptide(L)'
;MSISASAAGQDSSHPQAPRAGVPRNPSFIQFTPKRAMASFENLVALANYEERLREARKIVWRDRGEKPVELHDLWECAEHAGRGGMRAGGLAFAIRAGVNLILLLTRIKRIPAKHRLALIRHAAFGEDSFRFATMLGSFVAIYKFVLNALPILLSPPSTSPTLPHHSPAHPRSSFHVTGPSESPFHEEEEDDLEMQPRRRPTRQARLSTSAQAHQVWVHKRTRRWYSVLAGSAAGAIAVCFEKKSRRVAIAQQMFVRGLQGSFNAFSEKHGVSIPHGDVLVFGLCCGQIMYAWLVRPETLDRGYDIWISTASKCLPETVAVARDFVQRGVFNVQDMQKLIARPDTTPANRATLLARIAQATAPPPAQSFGPGFVPCAALHPWNDSHVLTQVERFVDVFRWMLPIYGALHVIPMLLFRRKRVMRDPVNMLLRAGWGTARSSAFLGMFVFIYQSMFCVKHNLWDFLTDLRTSPSTSLLAYLARLLPQRVIDALIVKKSFYALGILTGLSLFVEEKKRREELAMYVMPKALESAWLMARGRGWVGRTGQWGEVLLTAVGMGMVMSTYQNDPQHLSGLVRRILYQFVGPN
;
A
#
# COMPACT_ATOMS: atom_id res chain seq x y z
N MET A 1 -54.64 84.17 -37.22
CA MET A 1 -55.78 83.24 -37.07
C MET A 1 -55.30 82.12 -36.17
N SER A 2 -55.79 81.85 -34.96
CA SER A 2 -57.06 82.17 -34.30
C SER A 2 -56.96 81.80 -32.80
N ILE A 3 -57.38 82.72 -31.93
CA ILE A 3 -58.28 82.55 -30.76
C ILE A 3 -57.82 81.69 -29.55
N SER A 4 -57.38 82.39 -28.50
CA SER A 4 -57.97 82.56 -27.14
C SER A 4 -58.84 81.49 -26.44
N ALA A 5 -58.64 81.40 -25.10
CA ALA A 5 -59.58 81.05 -24.01
C ALA A 5 -59.93 79.56 -23.77
N SER A 6 -60.13 79.02 -22.56
CA SER A 6 -60.07 79.51 -21.16
C SER A 6 -60.28 78.31 -20.21
N ALA A 7 -59.59 78.35 -19.06
CA ALA A 7 -59.94 77.90 -17.70
C ALA A 7 -60.67 76.57 -17.40
N ALA A 8 -60.09 75.79 -16.48
CA ALA A 8 -60.67 75.51 -15.16
C ALA A 8 -59.60 74.86 -14.24
N GLY A 9 -59.40 75.42 -13.06
CA GLY A 9 -58.42 74.94 -12.07
C GLY A 9 -59.01 73.92 -11.08
N GLN A 10 -58.12 73.26 -10.35
CA GLN A 10 -58.22 73.10 -8.89
C GLN A 10 -56.88 72.64 -8.30
N ASP A 11 -56.53 73.28 -7.19
CA ASP A 11 -55.31 73.17 -6.40
C ASP A 11 -55.04 71.77 -5.83
N SER A 12 -53.77 71.39 -5.70
CA SER A 12 -53.06 71.45 -4.40
C SER A 12 -51.82 70.56 -4.34
N SER A 13 -50.84 71.05 -3.57
CA SER A 13 -49.75 70.34 -2.88
C SER A 13 -48.38 70.17 -3.57
N HIS A 14 -47.54 71.15 -3.25
CA HIS A 14 -46.10 71.07 -2.89
C HIS A 14 -45.05 70.51 -3.88
N PRO A 15 -44.01 71.31 -4.22
CA PRO A 15 -42.91 70.88 -5.08
C PRO A 15 -41.97 69.88 -4.39
N GLN A 16 -41.72 68.76 -5.08
CA GLN A 16 -40.73 67.74 -4.72
C GLN A 16 -39.30 68.29 -4.85
N ALA A 17 -38.54 68.10 -3.78
CA ALA A 17 -37.13 68.44 -3.66
C ALA A 17 -36.23 67.61 -4.62
N PRO A 18 -35.09 68.17 -5.05
CA PRO A 18 -34.17 67.52 -5.97
C PRO A 18 -33.46 66.31 -5.34
N ARG A 19 -33.21 65.30 -6.19
CA ARG A 19 -32.56 64.02 -5.90
C ARG A 19 -31.26 64.18 -5.11
N ALA A 20 -31.23 63.63 -3.90
CA ALA A 20 -30.04 63.53 -3.07
C ALA A 20 -29.04 62.52 -3.68
N GLY A 21 -27.86 63.02 -4.05
CA GLY A 21 -26.70 62.20 -4.34
C GLY A 21 -26.16 61.55 -3.07
N VAL A 22 -25.74 60.29 -3.18
CA VAL A 22 -25.08 59.55 -2.12
C VAL A 22 -23.79 60.29 -1.71
N PRO A 23 -23.55 60.55 -0.41
CA PRO A 23 -22.42 61.33 0.05
C PRO A 23 -21.08 60.61 -0.17
N ARG A 24 -20.08 61.35 -0.66
CA ARG A 24 -18.66 60.95 -0.68
C ARG A 24 -18.09 61.09 0.73
N ASN A 25 -17.52 60.01 1.29
CA ASN A 25 -16.74 60.09 2.51
C ASN A 25 -15.47 60.94 2.29
N PRO A 26 -15.16 61.92 3.16
CA PRO A 26 -13.96 62.73 3.04
C PRO A 26 -12.70 61.94 3.39
N SER A 27 -11.68 62.12 2.55
CA SER A 27 -10.34 61.54 2.65
C SER A 27 -9.43 62.41 3.52
N PHE A 28 -9.51 62.32 4.85
CA PHE A 28 -8.43 62.83 5.72
C PHE A 28 -8.22 61.90 6.93
N ILE A 29 -6.97 61.47 7.08
CA ILE A 29 -6.47 60.57 8.11
C ILE A 29 -6.41 61.31 9.44
N GLN A 30 -7.17 60.87 10.43
CA GLN A 30 -7.08 61.35 11.80
C GLN A 30 -5.93 60.63 12.51
N PHE A 31 -4.85 61.35 12.81
CA PHE A 31 -3.70 60.82 13.55
C PHE A 31 -4.07 60.55 15.00
N THR A 32 -3.98 59.28 15.41
CA THR A 32 -3.98 58.82 16.82
C THR A 32 -2.75 57.91 17.06
N PRO A 33 -2.27 57.79 18.31
CA PRO A 33 -0.83 57.70 18.60
C PRO A 33 -0.17 56.34 18.29
N LYS A 34 1.10 56.44 17.87
CA LYS A 34 1.99 55.44 17.23
C LYS A 34 2.38 54.18 18.04
N ARG A 35 1.51 53.60 18.87
CA ARG A 35 1.83 52.32 19.57
C ARG A 35 0.91 51.14 19.23
N ALA A 36 -0.26 51.37 18.61
CA ALA A 36 -1.18 50.30 18.23
C ALA A 36 -1.08 49.83 16.75
N MET A 37 -0.42 50.60 15.87
CA MET A 37 -0.30 50.23 14.45
C MET A 37 0.68 49.06 14.21
N ALA A 38 1.75 48.94 15.01
CA ALA A 38 2.72 47.86 14.84
C ALA A 38 2.15 46.46 15.18
N SER A 39 1.13 46.38 16.03
CA SER A 39 0.44 45.11 16.33
C SER A 39 -0.64 44.78 15.31
N PHE A 40 -1.39 45.78 14.83
CA PHE A 40 -2.41 45.59 13.80
C PHE A 40 -1.79 45.27 12.43
N GLU A 41 -0.73 45.96 12.02
CA GLU A 41 0.01 45.65 10.79
C GLU A 41 0.64 44.26 10.83
N ASN A 42 1.13 43.82 11.99
CA ASN A 42 1.62 42.44 12.18
C ASN A 42 0.49 41.41 12.15
N LEU A 43 -0.69 41.71 12.70
CA LEU A 43 -1.88 40.85 12.63
C LEU A 43 -2.42 40.74 11.21
N VAL A 44 -2.47 41.85 10.47
CA VAL A 44 -2.85 41.87 9.06
C VAL A 44 -1.80 41.16 8.20
N ALA A 45 -0.51 41.34 8.49
CA ALA A 45 0.55 40.59 7.82
C ALA A 45 0.48 39.09 8.12
N LEU A 46 0.18 38.69 9.35
CA LEU A 46 -0.03 37.29 9.73
C LEU A 46 -1.29 36.70 9.10
N ALA A 47 -2.40 37.44 9.07
CA ALA A 47 -3.63 37.02 8.41
C ALA A 47 -3.41 36.87 6.89
N ASN A 48 -2.76 37.84 6.25
CA ASN A 48 -2.38 37.77 4.83
C ASN A 48 -1.35 36.66 4.55
N TYR A 49 -0.52 36.30 5.53
CA TYR A 49 0.42 35.18 5.44
C TYR A 49 -0.30 33.83 5.60
N GLU A 50 -1.22 33.71 6.55
CA GLU A 50 -2.08 32.53 6.70
C GLU A 50 -2.99 32.33 5.49
N GLU A 51 -3.52 33.41 4.92
CA GLU A 51 -4.36 33.40 3.73
C GLU A 51 -3.54 33.00 2.50
N ARG A 52 -2.35 33.59 2.31
CA ARG A 52 -1.39 33.11 1.28
C ARG A 52 -0.96 31.67 1.49
N LEU A 53 -0.82 31.20 2.73
CA LEU A 53 -0.54 29.79 3.02
C LEU A 53 -1.76 28.90 2.72
N ARG A 54 -2.99 29.35 2.95
CA ARG A 54 -4.22 28.64 2.56
C ARG A 54 -4.34 28.59 1.05
N GLU A 55 -4.10 29.69 0.34
CA GLU A 55 -4.12 29.75 -1.12
C GLU A 55 -3.00 28.89 -1.72
N ALA A 56 -1.77 28.98 -1.22
CA ALA A 56 -0.68 28.09 -1.60
C ALA A 56 -1.02 26.62 -1.31
N ARG A 57 -1.69 26.34 -0.19
CA ARG A 57 -2.19 25.00 0.12
C ARG A 57 -3.26 24.55 -0.87
N LYS A 58 -4.14 25.42 -1.37
CA LYS A 58 -5.15 25.13 -2.40
C LYS A 58 -4.54 24.91 -3.80
N ILE A 59 -3.43 25.60 -4.09
CA ILE A 59 -2.66 25.38 -5.32
C ILE A 59 -2.06 23.97 -5.30
N VAL A 60 -1.46 23.58 -4.18
CA VAL A 60 -0.81 22.27 -4.01
C VAL A 60 -1.82 21.13 -3.82
N TRP A 61 -2.83 21.33 -2.98
CA TRP A 61 -3.83 20.33 -2.57
C TRP A 61 -5.23 20.70 -3.08
N ARG A 62 -5.95 19.72 -3.61
CA ARG A 62 -7.30 19.92 -4.15
C ARG A 62 -8.29 19.95 -2.99
N ASP A 63 -9.19 20.93 -2.99
CA ASP A 63 -10.23 21.03 -1.98
C ASP A 63 -11.20 19.84 -2.09
N ARG A 64 -11.77 19.43 -0.97
CA ARG A 64 -12.70 18.28 -0.92
C ARG A 64 -14.04 18.69 -1.54
N GLY A 65 -14.54 17.90 -2.49
CA GLY A 65 -15.85 18.11 -3.11
C GLY A 65 -15.88 19.15 -4.22
N GLU A 66 -14.77 19.33 -4.95
CA GLU A 66 -14.76 20.16 -6.16
C GLU A 66 -15.76 19.58 -7.17
N LYS A 67 -16.56 20.45 -7.80
CA LYS A 67 -17.55 20.02 -8.79
C LYS A 67 -16.85 19.61 -10.10
N PRO A 68 -17.34 18.57 -10.81
CA PRO A 68 -16.86 18.26 -12.15
C PRO A 68 -17.04 19.45 -13.09
N VAL A 69 -16.13 19.58 -14.05
CA VAL A 69 -16.20 20.62 -15.10
C VAL A 69 -17.08 20.08 -16.23
N GLU A 70 -18.05 20.87 -16.67
CA GLU A 70 -18.83 20.56 -17.87
C GLU A 70 -18.02 20.95 -19.11
N LEU A 71 -17.89 20.03 -20.06
CA LEU A 71 -17.09 20.18 -21.27
C LEU A 71 -17.99 19.89 -22.48
N HIS A 72 -17.97 20.78 -23.47
CA HIS A 72 -18.83 20.71 -24.65
C HIS A 72 -18.03 20.33 -25.90
N ASP A 73 -16.79 20.81 -26.02
CA ASP A 73 -15.96 20.63 -27.20
C ASP A 73 -14.66 19.85 -26.95
N LEU A 74 -14.11 19.27 -28.02
CA LEU A 74 -12.81 18.57 -27.97
C LEU A 74 -11.66 19.51 -27.57
N TRP A 75 -11.75 20.79 -27.95
CA TRP A 75 -10.76 21.79 -27.56
C TRP A 75 -10.81 22.08 -26.05
N GLU A 76 -12.00 22.24 -25.47
CA GLU A 76 -12.18 22.38 -24.03
C GLU A 76 -11.68 21.14 -23.28
N CYS A 77 -11.91 19.94 -23.85
CA CYS A 77 -11.35 18.70 -23.32
C CYS A 77 -9.81 18.71 -23.32
N ALA A 78 -9.18 19.19 -24.41
CA ALA A 78 -7.74 19.31 -24.53
C ALA A 78 -7.17 20.35 -23.54
N GLU A 79 -7.84 21.49 -23.37
CA GLU A 79 -7.44 22.52 -22.43
C GLU A 79 -7.56 22.05 -20.97
N HIS A 80 -8.68 21.41 -20.61
CA HIS A 80 -8.88 20.80 -19.29
C HIS A 80 -7.85 19.72 -18.99
N ALA A 81 -7.58 18.86 -19.98
CA ALA A 81 -6.55 17.84 -19.91
C ALA A 81 -5.15 18.45 -19.72
N GLY A 82 -4.82 19.50 -20.49
CA GLY A 82 -3.54 20.20 -20.42
C GLY A 82 -3.31 20.88 -19.05
N ARG A 83 -4.30 21.64 -18.56
CA ARG A 83 -4.25 22.26 -17.22
C ARG A 83 -4.13 21.21 -16.12
N GLY A 84 -4.89 20.11 -16.22
CA GLY A 84 -4.81 18.97 -15.31
C GLY A 84 -3.43 18.30 -15.31
N GLY A 85 -2.86 18.07 -16.49
CA GLY A 85 -1.54 17.47 -16.68
C GLY A 85 -0.42 18.35 -16.13
N MET A 86 -0.45 19.66 -16.38
CA MET A 86 0.54 20.61 -15.83
C MET A 86 0.51 20.64 -14.31
N ARG A 87 -0.68 20.70 -13.71
CA ARG A 87 -0.84 20.65 -12.25
C ARG A 87 -0.30 19.34 -11.66
N ALA A 88 -0.70 18.20 -12.24
CA ALA A 88 -0.27 16.88 -11.80
C ALA A 88 1.25 16.70 -11.92
N GLY A 89 1.83 17.14 -13.05
CA GLY A 89 3.27 17.12 -13.28
C GLY A 89 4.05 18.02 -12.31
N GLY A 90 3.58 19.24 -12.06
CA GLY A 90 4.18 20.15 -11.08
C GLY A 90 4.15 19.60 -9.66
N LEU A 91 3.03 19.02 -9.24
CA LEU A 91 2.91 18.36 -7.94
C LEU A 91 3.83 17.15 -7.83
N ALA A 92 3.88 16.31 -8.87
CA ALA A 92 4.75 15.15 -8.94
C ALA A 92 6.24 15.53 -8.84
N PHE A 93 6.65 16.59 -9.54
CA PHE A 93 7.99 17.14 -9.47
C PHE A 93 8.32 17.58 -8.04
N ALA A 94 7.46 18.39 -7.43
CA ALA A 94 7.66 18.91 -6.07
C ALA A 94 7.80 17.80 -5.03
N ILE A 95 6.94 16.77 -5.10
CA ILE A 95 7.00 15.60 -4.21
C ILE A 95 8.33 14.86 -4.40
N ARG A 96 8.72 14.56 -5.64
CA ARG A 96 9.93 13.78 -5.94
C ARG A 96 11.21 14.53 -5.56
N ALA A 97 11.30 15.81 -5.92
CA ALA A 97 12.39 16.69 -5.54
C ALA A 97 12.49 16.85 -4.02
N GLY A 98 11.36 17.02 -3.33
CA GLY A 98 11.29 17.12 -1.87
C GLY A 98 11.82 15.87 -1.17
N VAL A 99 11.40 14.67 -1.60
CA VAL A 99 11.90 13.40 -1.05
C VAL A 99 13.40 13.24 -1.29
N ASN A 100 13.88 13.52 -2.50
CA ASN A 100 15.31 13.45 -2.82
C ASN A 100 16.14 14.42 -1.97
N LEU A 101 15.63 15.63 -1.73
CA LEU A 101 16.28 16.63 -0.89
C LEU A 101 16.33 16.19 0.57
N ILE A 102 15.22 15.69 1.13
CA ILE A 102 15.17 15.16 2.51
C ILE A 102 16.19 14.02 2.69
N LEU A 103 16.23 13.07 1.75
CA LEU A 103 17.19 11.97 1.77
C LEU A 103 18.65 12.42 1.63
N LEU A 104 18.89 13.54 0.93
CA LEU A 104 20.22 14.13 0.87
C LEU A 104 20.58 14.82 2.20
N LEU A 105 19.64 15.55 2.80
CA LEU A 105 19.83 16.27 4.05
C LEU A 105 20.18 15.35 5.22
N THR A 106 19.63 14.13 5.28
CA THR A 106 19.98 13.15 6.32
C THR A 106 21.45 12.71 6.28
N ARG A 107 22.10 12.80 5.11
CA ARG A 107 23.51 12.40 4.90
C ARG A 107 24.46 13.55 4.58
N ILE A 108 23.97 14.79 4.52
CA ILE A 108 24.74 15.96 4.05
C ILE A 108 26.00 16.22 4.89
N LYS A 109 25.95 15.91 6.19
CA LYS A 109 27.08 16.04 7.11
C LYS A 109 28.23 15.10 6.77
N ARG A 110 27.94 13.93 6.17
CA ARG A 110 28.95 12.94 5.73
C ARG A 110 29.57 13.27 4.37
N ILE A 111 29.08 14.32 3.69
CA ILE A 111 29.50 14.67 2.33
C ILE A 111 30.49 15.86 2.36
N PRO A 112 31.61 15.80 1.60
CA PRO A 112 32.55 16.90 1.49
C PRO A 112 31.89 18.20 1.00
N ALA A 113 32.26 19.34 1.60
CA ALA A 113 31.63 20.64 1.34
C ALA A 113 31.59 21.03 -0.15
N LYS A 114 32.65 20.69 -0.89
CA LYS A 114 32.81 20.98 -2.33
C LYS A 114 31.72 20.36 -3.22
N HIS A 115 31.14 19.23 -2.81
CA HIS A 115 30.10 18.53 -3.60
C HIS A 115 28.67 18.80 -3.12
N ARG A 116 28.49 19.51 -2.00
CA ARG A 116 27.15 19.71 -1.40
C ARG A 116 26.22 20.46 -2.33
N LEU A 117 26.65 21.57 -2.92
CA LEU A 117 25.82 22.40 -3.79
C LEU A 117 25.43 21.67 -5.08
N ALA A 118 26.38 20.95 -5.69
CA ALA A 118 26.11 20.12 -6.87
C ALA A 118 25.09 19.01 -6.57
N LEU A 119 25.21 18.34 -5.42
CA LEU A 119 24.27 17.31 -4.99
C LEU A 119 22.90 17.86 -4.62
N ILE A 120 22.82 19.04 -3.98
CA ILE A 120 21.55 19.71 -3.70
C ILE A 120 20.84 20.07 -5.02
N ARG A 121 21.57 20.66 -5.97
CA ARG A 121 21.04 20.98 -7.30
C ARG A 121 20.53 19.72 -8.00
N HIS A 122 21.31 18.64 -7.98
CA HIS A 122 20.90 17.36 -8.56
C HIS A 122 19.71 16.72 -7.82
N ALA A 123 19.59 16.88 -6.50
CA ALA A 123 18.44 16.37 -5.75
C ALA A 123 17.15 17.14 -6.09
N ALA A 124 17.26 18.47 -6.25
CA ALA A 124 16.12 19.34 -6.55
C ALA A 124 15.71 19.28 -8.03
N PHE A 125 16.66 19.32 -8.96
CA PHE A 125 16.44 19.40 -10.41
C PHE A 125 16.97 18.17 -11.15
N GLY A 126 17.03 17.03 -10.47
CA GLY A 126 17.52 15.79 -11.06
C GLY A 126 16.59 15.27 -12.15
N GLU A 127 17.17 14.52 -13.07
CA GLU A 127 16.45 13.87 -14.17
C GLU A 127 15.30 12.99 -13.67
N ASP A 128 15.47 12.32 -12.52
CA ASP A 128 14.43 11.48 -11.91
C ASP A 128 13.17 12.26 -11.51
N SER A 129 13.30 13.53 -11.13
CA SER A 129 12.17 14.40 -10.80
C SER A 129 11.40 14.79 -12.06
N PHE A 130 12.12 15.12 -13.14
CA PHE A 130 11.51 15.43 -14.43
C PHE A 130 10.83 14.21 -15.05
N ARG A 131 11.47 13.03 -15.09
CA ARG A 131 10.87 11.80 -15.63
C ARG A 131 9.58 11.44 -14.89
N PHE A 132 9.59 11.53 -13.56
CA PHE A 132 8.39 11.26 -12.75
C PHE A 132 7.28 12.30 -12.97
N ALA A 133 7.65 13.58 -13.13
CA ALA A 133 6.72 14.65 -13.46
C ALA A 133 6.09 14.47 -14.85
N THR A 134 6.89 14.13 -15.86
CA THR A 134 6.41 13.82 -17.21
C THR A 134 5.51 12.60 -17.22
N MET A 135 5.87 11.54 -16.48
CA MET A 135 5.04 10.34 -16.33
C MET A 135 3.65 10.69 -15.76
N LEU A 136 3.57 11.38 -14.62
CA LEU A 136 2.27 11.70 -14.01
C LEU A 136 1.51 12.79 -14.78
N GLY A 137 2.19 13.80 -15.31
CA GLY A 137 1.57 14.85 -16.10
C GLY A 137 0.97 14.32 -17.41
N SER A 138 1.72 13.50 -18.15
CA SER A 138 1.23 12.85 -19.37
C SER A 138 0.10 11.87 -19.08
N PHE A 139 0.18 11.10 -17.99
CA PHE A 139 -0.91 10.22 -17.56
C PHE A 139 -2.22 11.00 -17.38
N VAL A 140 -2.20 12.06 -16.57
CA VAL A 140 -3.41 12.84 -16.28
C VAL A 140 -3.94 13.54 -17.52
N ALA A 141 -3.07 14.11 -18.36
CA ALA A 141 -3.47 14.75 -19.60
C ALA A 141 -4.15 13.74 -20.55
N ILE A 142 -3.50 12.62 -20.85
CA ILE A 142 -4.04 11.60 -21.77
C ILE A 142 -5.34 11.02 -21.20
N TYR A 143 -5.36 10.67 -19.92
CA TYR A 143 -6.53 10.10 -19.26
C TYR A 143 -7.74 11.03 -19.34
N LYS A 144 -7.57 12.30 -18.95
CA LYS A 144 -8.65 13.29 -18.99
C LYS A 144 -9.11 13.57 -20.42
N PHE A 145 -8.18 13.67 -21.35
CA PHE A 145 -8.52 13.91 -22.75
C PHE A 145 -9.36 12.75 -23.30
N VAL A 146 -8.86 11.51 -23.20
CA VAL A 146 -9.55 10.33 -23.75
C VAL A 146 -10.89 10.10 -23.05
N LEU A 147 -10.95 10.21 -21.72
CA LEU A 147 -12.19 9.99 -20.98
C LEU A 147 -13.30 10.98 -21.36
N ASN A 148 -12.96 12.25 -21.56
CA ASN A 148 -13.95 13.29 -21.88
C ASN A 148 -14.25 13.41 -23.39
N ALA A 149 -13.28 13.09 -24.25
CA ALA A 149 -13.47 13.09 -25.70
C ALA A 149 -14.32 11.89 -26.18
N LEU A 150 -14.21 10.71 -25.55
CA LEU A 150 -14.95 9.51 -25.97
C LEU A 150 -16.48 9.71 -25.98
N PRO A 151 -17.12 10.28 -24.94
CA PRO A 151 -18.53 10.63 -24.98
C PRO A 151 -18.91 11.53 -26.15
N ILE A 152 -18.11 12.56 -26.45
CA ILE A 152 -18.37 13.54 -27.52
C ILE A 152 -18.24 12.87 -28.91
N LEU A 153 -17.24 12.00 -29.07
CA LEU A 153 -16.96 11.33 -30.35
C LEU A 153 -17.90 10.16 -30.67
N LEU A 154 -18.36 9.42 -29.64
CA LEU A 154 -19.05 8.14 -29.82
C LEU A 154 -20.55 8.18 -29.49
N SER A 155 -21.11 9.29 -28.99
CA SER A 155 -22.54 9.41 -28.70
C SER A 155 -23.03 10.87 -28.72
N PRO A 156 -24.06 11.23 -29.52
CA PRO A 156 -24.82 12.44 -29.23
C PRO A 156 -25.61 12.24 -27.92
N PRO A 157 -25.96 13.32 -27.19
CA PRO A 157 -26.63 13.21 -25.90
C PRO A 157 -28.00 12.56 -26.09
N SER A 158 -28.24 11.40 -25.49
CA SER A 158 -29.61 10.92 -25.32
C SER A 158 -30.26 11.79 -24.25
N THR A 159 -31.06 12.75 -24.71
CA THR A 159 -32.02 13.50 -23.92
C THR A 159 -32.97 12.51 -23.24
N SER A 160 -32.91 12.43 -21.92
CA SER A 160 -34.07 12.16 -21.04
C SER A 160 -33.62 12.30 -19.58
N PRO A 161 -34.08 13.32 -18.85
CA PRO A 161 -33.98 13.34 -17.41
C PRO A 161 -35.01 12.35 -16.87
N THR A 162 -34.66 11.08 -16.69
CA THR A 162 -35.43 10.22 -15.79
C THR A 162 -35.19 10.70 -14.36
N LEU A 163 -36.09 11.54 -13.88
CA LEU A 163 -36.29 11.78 -12.45
C LEU A 163 -36.37 10.41 -11.74
N PRO A 164 -35.60 10.17 -10.66
CA PRO A 164 -35.73 8.94 -9.90
C PRO A 164 -37.13 8.91 -9.27
N HIS A 165 -37.96 7.97 -9.72
CA HIS A 165 -39.21 7.62 -9.05
C HIS A 165 -38.83 7.03 -7.69
N HIS A 166 -39.11 7.76 -6.61
CA HIS A 166 -39.07 7.21 -5.26
C HIS A 166 -40.05 6.04 -5.19
N SER A 167 -39.54 4.82 -5.15
CA SER A 167 -40.26 3.66 -4.62
C SER A 167 -39.76 3.43 -3.19
N PRO A 168 -40.59 3.56 -2.15
CA PRO A 168 -40.20 3.27 -0.78
C PRO A 168 -40.11 1.75 -0.60
N ALA A 169 -38.94 1.19 -0.84
CA ALA A 169 -38.66 -0.20 -0.47
C ALA A 169 -38.41 -0.28 1.04
N HIS A 170 -39.26 -1.03 1.73
CA HIS A 170 -39.16 -1.39 3.13
C HIS A 170 -37.76 -1.91 3.51
N PRO A 171 -37.20 -1.51 4.67
CA PRO A 171 -35.96 -2.09 5.16
C PRO A 171 -36.25 -3.45 5.80
N ARG A 172 -35.93 -4.54 5.09
CA ARG A 172 -35.73 -5.85 5.72
C ARG A 172 -34.27 -6.02 6.07
N SER A 173 -34.06 -6.13 7.39
CA SER A 173 -32.84 -6.49 8.11
C SER A 173 -31.86 -7.38 7.35
N SER A 174 -30.66 -6.87 7.10
CA SER A 174 -29.45 -7.68 6.94
C SER A 174 -28.44 -7.30 8.01
N PHE A 175 -28.12 -8.31 8.80
CA PHE A 175 -27.23 -8.38 9.94
C PHE A 175 -25.96 -7.51 9.89
N HIS A 176 -25.75 -6.80 10.99
CA HIS A 176 -24.49 -6.37 11.60
C HIS A 176 -23.17 -6.79 10.93
N VAL A 177 -22.49 -5.80 10.34
CA VAL A 177 -21.03 -5.66 10.47
C VAL A 177 -20.77 -4.29 11.08
N THR A 178 -20.58 -4.25 12.39
CA THR A 178 -20.05 -3.08 13.10
C THR A 178 -18.59 -2.92 12.72
N GLY A 179 -18.32 -2.00 11.79
CA GLY A 179 -17.01 -1.42 11.58
C GLY A 179 -17.15 0.10 11.68
N PRO A 180 -16.47 0.78 12.62
CA PRO A 180 -16.47 2.23 12.61
C PRO A 180 -15.75 2.71 11.34
N SER A 181 -16.46 3.52 10.56
CA SER A 181 -15.93 4.30 9.45
C SER A 181 -14.95 5.35 10.01
N GLU A 182 -13.68 4.99 10.11
CA GLU A 182 -12.63 5.90 10.56
C GLU A 182 -11.60 6.17 9.47
N SER A 183 -11.50 7.45 9.15
CA SER A 183 -10.41 8.08 8.41
C SER A 183 -9.08 7.93 9.15
N PRO A 184 -7.93 7.65 8.49
CA PRO A 184 -6.64 7.51 9.19
C PRO A 184 -6.09 8.83 9.77
N PHE A 185 -6.77 9.97 9.59
CA PHE A 185 -6.28 11.29 10.01
C PHE A 185 -7.28 12.18 10.76
N HIS A 186 -8.39 11.64 11.25
CA HIS A 186 -9.19 12.29 12.30
C HIS A 186 -9.76 11.19 13.19
N GLU A 187 -9.37 11.16 14.46
CA GLU A 187 -10.24 10.60 15.50
C GLU A 187 -10.83 11.79 16.26
N GLU A 188 -12.05 11.58 16.70
CA GLU A 188 -12.95 12.53 17.35
C GLU A 188 -12.32 13.15 18.60
N GLU A 189 -12.76 14.35 18.90
CA GLU A 189 -12.66 14.93 20.24
C GLU A 189 -13.67 14.15 21.10
N GLU A 190 -13.19 13.22 21.91
CA GLU A 190 -13.95 12.76 23.08
C GLU A 190 -13.80 13.86 24.13
N ASP A 191 -14.85 14.68 24.28
CA ASP A 191 -15.10 15.46 25.49
C ASP A 191 -15.72 14.51 26.52
N ASP A 192 -15.01 14.32 27.62
CA ASP A 192 -15.49 13.61 28.81
C ASP A 192 -16.66 14.39 29.44
N LEU A 193 -17.88 13.85 29.33
CA LEU A 193 -18.99 14.22 30.21
C LEU A 193 -19.70 12.97 30.70
N GLU A 194 -19.60 12.75 32.01
CA GLU A 194 -20.26 11.69 32.76
C GLU A 194 -21.80 11.79 32.77
N MET A 195 -22.41 10.61 32.97
CA MET A 195 -23.67 10.30 33.68
C MET A 195 -25.05 10.26 32.96
N GLN A 196 -25.58 9.03 33.00
CA GLN A 196 -26.97 8.56 33.17
C GLN A 196 -27.91 8.34 31.96
N PRO A 197 -28.70 7.23 31.95
CA PRO A 197 -29.53 6.84 30.82
C PRO A 197 -30.96 7.40 30.95
N ARG A 198 -31.38 8.24 30.00
CA ARG A 198 -32.81 8.54 29.78
C ARG A 198 -33.15 8.47 28.29
N ARG A 199 -33.98 7.48 27.93
CA ARG A 199 -34.58 7.30 26.60
C ARG A 199 -35.48 8.49 26.25
N ARG A 200 -35.31 9.09 25.06
CA ARG A 200 -36.33 9.84 24.28
C ARG A 200 -35.92 9.94 22.79
N PRO A 201 -36.86 10.20 21.86
CA PRO A 201 -36.96 9.50 20.57
C PRO A 201 -36.15 10.11 19.41
N THR A 202 -36.00 9.29 18.37
CA THR A 202 -35.27 9.53 17.12
C THR A 202 -35.65 10.84 16.42
N ARG A 203 -34.79 11.85 16.54
CA ARG A 203 -34.73 12.99 15.61
C ARG A 203 -33.96 12.53 14.37
N GLN A 204 -34.61 12.51 13.20
CA GLN A 204 -33.93 12.31 11.92
C GLN A 204 -32.89 13.43 11.76
N ALA A 205 -31.60 13.06 11.73
CA ALA A 205 -30.52 13.99 11.48
C ALA A 205 -30.61 14.48 10.03
N ARG A 206 -30.95 15.76 9.84
CA ARG A 206 -30.73 16.43 8.56
C ARG A 206 -29.22 16.57 8.38
N LEU A 207 -28.65 15.75 7.51
CA LEU A 207 -27.24 15.82 7.13
C LEU A 207 -26.93 17.24 6.59
N SER A 208 -25.80 17.81 7.00
CA SER A 208 -25.33 19.09 6.46
C SER A 208 -25.14 19.00 4.94
N THR A 209 -25.23 20.11 4.23
CA THR A 209 -24.95 20.19 2.79
C THR A 209 -23.57 19.65 2.41
N SER A 210 -22.58 19.75 3.30
CA SER A 210 -21.27 19.10 3.15
C SER A 210 -21.32 17.58 3.30
N ALA A 211 -22.15 17.05 4.20
CA ALA A 211 -22.35 15.61 4.36
C ALA A 211 -23.20 15.01 3.21
N GLN A 212 -24.15 15.77 2.65
CA GLN A 212 -24.79 15.43 1.38
C GLN A 212 -23.80 15.46 0.20
N ALA A 213 -22.88 16.44 0.16
CA ALA A 213 -21.80 16.46 -0.84
C ALA A 213 -20.84 15.25 -0.73
N HIS A 214 -20.72 14.66 0.47
CA HIS A 214 -20.00 13.39 0.66
C HIS A 214 -20.73 12.17 0.05
N GLN A 215 -22.07 12.20 -0.09
CA GLN A 215 -22.86 11.17 -0.77
C GLN A 215 -23.00 11.43 -2.28
N VAL A 216 -22.92 12.69 -2.72
CA VAL A 216 -23.05 13.14 -4.10
C VAL A 216 -21.66 13.18 -4.76
N TRP A 217 -20.98 12.02 -4.83
CA TRP A 217 -19.88 11.85 -5.79
C TRP A 217 -20.49 11.71 -7.20
N VAL A 218 -21.03 12.80 -7.74
CA VAL A 218 -21.58 12.82 -9.11
C VAL A 218 -20.42 12.94 -10.07
N HIS A 219 -19.70 11.83 -10.29
CA HIS A 219 -19.03 11.64 -11.57
C HIS A 219 -20.11 11.28 -12.56
N LYS A 220 -20.12 11.91 -13.75
CA LYS A 220 -21.12 11.58 -14.77
C LYS A 220 -20.90 10.12 -15.16
N ARG A 221 -21.90 9.27 -14.88
CA ARG A 221 -21.79 7.81 -15.09
C ARG A 221 -21.66 7.55 -16.60
N THR A 222 -20.42 7.45 -17.08
CA THR A 222 -20.10 7.12 -18.47
C THR A 222 -20.02 5.60 -18.63
N ARG A 223 -19.91 5.10 -19.87
CA ARG A 223 -19.74 3.66 -20.11
C ARG A 223 -18.43 3.20 -19.45
N ARG A 224 -18.48 2.13 -18.66
CA ARG A 224 -17.32 1.60 -17.90
C ARG A 224 -16.06 1.45 -18.76
N TRP A 225 -16.20 0.97 -19.99
CA TRP A 225 -15.08 0.75 -20.90
C TRP A 225 -14.35 2.03 -21.32
N TYR A 226 -14.98 3.22 -21.26
CA TYR A 226 -14.30 4.50 -21.52
C TYR A 226 -13.18 4.73 -20.50
N SER A 227 -13.48 4.54 -19.21
CA SER A 227 -12.50 4.67 -18.13
C SER A 227 -11.40 3.60 -18.19
N VAL A 228 -11.73 2.38 -18.64
CA VAL A 228 -10.74 1.31 -18.88
C VAL A 228 -9.81 1.71 -20.02
N LEU A 229 -10.35 2.10 -21.19
CA LEU A 229 -9.55 2.48 -22.36
C LEU A 229 -8.67 3.70 -22.06
N ALA A 230 -9.24 4.75 -21.46
CA ALA A 230 -8.50 5.94 -21.06
C ALA A 230 -7.38 5.61 -20.07
N GLY A 231 -7.68 4.80 -19.04
CA GLY A 231 -6.69 4.36 -18.05
C GLY A 231 -5.58 3.50 -18.66
N SER A 232 -5.92 2.56 -19.54
CA SER A 232 -4.96 1.69 -20.21
C SER A 232 -4.06 2.44 -21.18
N ALA A 233 -4.62 3.30 -22.04
CA ALA A 233 -3.84 4.10 -22.98
C ALA A 233 -2.91 5.08 -22.24
N ALA A 234 -3.45 5.82 -21.26
CA ALA A 234 -2.66 6.75 -20.45
C ALA A 234 -1.56 6.02 -19.67
N GLY A 235 -1.86 4.87 -19.05
CA GLY A 235 -0.90 4.06 -18.31
C GLY A 235 0.24 3.52 -19.18
N ALA A 236 -0.08 3.02 -20.39
CA ALA A 236 0.89 2.50 -21.34
C ALA A 236 1.87 3.57 -21.82
N ILE A 237 1.37 4.76 -22.16
CA ILE A 237 2.20 5.86 -22.66
C ILE A 237 3.01 6.49 -21.52
N ALA A 238 2.37 6.76 -20.38
CA ALA A 238 3.00 7.44 -19.26
C ALA A 238 4.22 6.66 -18.72
N VAL A 239 4.11 5.35 -18.56
CA VAL A 239 5.18 4.53 -17.97
C VAL A 239 6.44 4.49 -18.83
N CYS A 240 6.32 4.78 -20.14
CA CYS A 240 7.46 4.86 -21.06
C CYS A 240 8.39 6.06 -20.75
N PHE A 241 7.95 7.08 -20.02
CA PHE A 241 8.82 8.16 -19.58
C PHE A 241 9.75 7.77 -18.42
N GLU A 242 9.53 6.62 -17.78
CA GLU A 242 10.25 6.22 -16.58
C GLU A 242 11.38 5.20 -16.88
N LYS A 243 12.33 5.01 -15.94
CA LYS A 243 13.42 4.02 -16.08
C LYS A 243 12.88 2.58 -15.99
N LYS A 244 13.43 1.65 -16.80
CA LYS A 244 12.98 0.24 -16.86
C LYS A 244 12.80 -0.42 -15.48
N SER A 245 13.75 -0.25 -14.56
CA SER A 245 13.66 -0.79 -13.20
C SER A 245 12.47 -0.28 -12.40
N ARG A 246 12.12 1.01 -12.56
CA ARG A 246 10.95 1.63 -11.91
C ARG A 246 9.64 1.26 -12.61
N ARG A 247 9.64 1.05 -13.94
CA ARG A 247 8.46 0.61 -14.69
C ARG A 247 7.89 -0.69 -14.14
N VAL A 248 8.75 -1.68 -13.88
CA VAL A 248 8.33 -2.97 -13.32
C VAL A 248 7.63 -2.78 -11.96
N ALA A 249 8.24 -2.01 -11.06
CA ALA A 249 7.65 -1.74 -9.75
C ALA A 249 6.30 -1.00 -9.85
N ILE A 250 6.19 -0.01 -10.74
CA ILE A 250 4.93 0.72 -10.98
C ILE A 250 3.87 -0.22 -11.56
N ALA A 251 4.22 -1.01 -12.58
CA ALA A 251 3.32 -1.95 -13.23
C ALA A 251 2.72 -2.93 -12.22
N GLN A 252 3.57 -3.54 -11.39
CA GLN A 252 3.14 -4.48 -10.35
C GLN A 252 2.22 -3.82 -9.33
N GLN A 253 2.57 -2.63 -8.85
CA GLN A 253 1.76 -1.92 -7.85
C GLN A 253 0.39 -1.53 -8.42
N MET A 254 0.35 -0.99 -9.64
CA MET A 254 -0.92 -0.61 -10.27
C MET A 254 -1.78 -1.83 -10.59
N PHE A 255 -1.17 -2.93 -11.03
CA PHE A 255 -1.88 -4.19 -11.26
C PHE A 255 -2.51 -4.73 -9.98
N VAL A 256 -1.76 -4.81 -8.88
CA VAL A 256 -2.26 -5.31 -7.59
C VAL A 256 -3.35 -4.41 -7.02
N ARG A 257 -3.19 -3.08 -7.10
CA ARG A 257 -4.24 -2.14 -6.67
C ARG A 257 -5.49 -2.21 -7.56
N GLY A 258 -5.31 -2.41 -8.85
CA GLY A 258 -6.40 -2.63 -9.79
C GLY A 258 -7.15 -3.93 -9.50
N LEU A 259 -6.43 -5.01 -9.19
CA LEU A 259 -7.00 -6.29 -8.80
C LEU A 259 -7.77 -6.19 -7.48
N GLN A 260 -7.20 -5.52 -6.47
CA GLN A 260 -7.85 -5.22 -5.20
C GLN A 260 -9.19 -4.49 -5.42
N GLY A 261 -9.19 -3.39 -6.17
CA GLY A 261 -10.40 -2.62 -6.47
C GLY A 261 -11.43 -3.41 -7.28
N SER A 262 -10.98 -4.17 -8.28
CA SER A 262 -11.85 -4.97 -9.14
C SER A 262 -12.48 -6.14 -8.37
N PHE A 263 -11.72 -6.81 -7.50
CA PHE A 263 -12.20 -7.90 -6.67
C PHE A 263 -13.22 -7.39 -5.64
N ASN A 264 -12.97 -6.26 -5.00
CA ASN A 264 -13.91 -5.66 -4.06
C ASN A 264 -15.24 -5.30 -4.75
N ALA A 265 -15.18 -4.72 -5.95
CA ALA A 265 -16.38 -4.43 -6.75
C ALA A 265 -17.12 -5.70 -7.18
N PHE A 266 -16.38 -6.76 -7.55
CA PHE A 266 -16.93 -8.05 -7.92
C PHE A 266 -17.60 -8.77 -6.73
N SER A 267 -16.94 -8.76 -5.57
CA SER A 267 -17.38 -9.38 -4.31
C SER A 267 -18.69 -8.77 -3.83
N GLU A 268 -18.81 -7.43 -3.82
CA GLU A 268 -20.04 -6.74 -3.47
C GLU A 268 -21.19 -7.08 -4.43
N LYS A 269 -20.91 -7.14 -5.74
CA LYS A 269 -21.91 -7.44 -6.76
C LYS A 269 -22.45 -8.88 -6.67
N HIS A 270 -21.61 -9.86 -6.35
CA HIS A 270 -21.98 -11.28 -6.35
C HIS A 270 -22.18 -11.85 -4.94
N GLY A 271 -22.04 -11.04 -3.89
CA GLY A 271 -22.16 -11.48 -2.50
C GLY A 271 -21.08 -12.48 -2.05
N VAL A 272 -19.94 -12.54 -2.74
CA VAL A 272 -18.85 -13.49 -2.44
C VAL A 272 -17.98 -12.94 -1.31
N SER A 273 -18.23 -13.38 -0.07
CA SER A 273 -17.39 -13.04 1.09
C SER A 273 -16.56 -14.25 1.49
N ILE A 274 -15.23 -14.12 1.43
CA ILE A 274 -14.30 -15.15 1.91
C ILE A 274 -13.85 -14.75 3.33
N PRO A 275 -14.26 -15.49 4.38
CA PRO A 275 -13.76 -15.23 5.72
C PRO A 275 -12.23 -15.27 5.74
N HIS A 276 -11.61 -14.25 6.31
CA HIS A 276 -10.15 -14.12 6.40
C HIS A 276 -9.42 -14.22 5.04
N GLY A 277 -10.05 -13.72 3.96
CA GLY A 277 -9.45 -13.70 2.62
C GLY A 277 -8.09 -12.97 2.56
N ASP A 278 -7.89 -11.96 3.42
CA ASP A 278 -6.61 -11.28 3.63
C ASP A 278 -5.50 -12.25 4.09
N VAL A 279 -5.79 -13.09 5.08
CA VAL A 279 -4.88 -14.11 5.61
C VAL A 279 -4.60 -15.20 4.55
N LEU A 280 -5.63 -15.64 3.83
CA LEU A 280 -5.48 -16.64 2.77
C LEU A 280 -4.58 -16.12 1.64
N VAL A 281 -4.86 -14.92 1.13
CA VAL A 281 -4.06 -14.30 0.06
C VAL A 281 -2.61 -14.09 0.52
N PHE A 282 -2.42 -13.58 1.73
CA PHE A 282 -1.10 -13.42 2.32
C PHE A 282 -0.36 -14.76 2.42
N GLY A 283 -1.02 -15.82 2.93
CA GLY A 283 -0.47 -17.17 3.01
C GLY A 283 -0.08 -17.73 1.63
N LEU A 284 -0.94 -17.62 0.62
CA LEU A 284 -0.61 -18.06 -0.74
C LEU A 284 0.60 -17.32 -1.33
N CYS A 285 0.71 -16.01 -1.06
CA CYS A 285 1.87 -15.21 -1.46
C CYS A 285 3.14 -15.67 -0.73
N CYS A 286 3.07 -15.86 0.59
CA CYS A 286 4.19 -16.36 1.39
C CYS A 286 4.60 -17.78 1.01
N GLY A 287 3.64 -18.64 0.63
CA GLY A 287 3.90 -19.94 0.01
C GLY A 287 4.82 -19.82 -1.19
N GLN A 288 4.47 -18.94 -2.14
CA GLN A 288 5.25 -18.73 -3.35
C GLN A 288 6.63 -18.13 -3.03
N ILE A 289 6.68 -17.14 -2.15
CA ILE A 289 7.93 -16.46 -1.75
C ILE A 289 8.88 -17.43 -1.06
N MET A 290 8.42 -18.20 -0.07
CA MET A 290 9.27 -19.14 0.66
C MET A 290 9.70 -20.33 -0.20
N TYR A 291 8.82 -20.80 -1.09
CA TYR A 291 9.21 -21.77 -2.12
C TYR A 291 10.32 -21.22 -3.00
N ALA A 292 10.18 -20.00 -3.50
CA ALA A 292 11.18 -19.39 -4.37
C ALA A 292 12.51 -19.18 -3.62
N TRP A 293 12.48 -18.69 -2.39
CA TRP A 293 13.68 -18.41 -1.59
C TRP A 293 14.57 -19.64 -1.37
N LEU A 294 14.00 -20.85 -1.20
CA LEU A 294 14.78 -22.07 -1.00
C LEU A 294 15.00 -22.88 -2.30
N VAL A 295 13.98 -22.97 -3.15
CA VAL A 295 14.00 -23.89 -4.30
C VAL A 295 14.48 -23.22 -5.60
N ARG A 296 14.20 -21.93 -5.78
CA ARG A 296 14.42 -21.15 -7.01
C ARG A 296 14.75 -19.67 -6.69
N PRO A 297 15.85 -19.40 -5.95
CA PRO A 297 16.18 -18.05 -5.48
C PRO A 297 16.38 -17.04 -6.63
N GLU A 298 16.74 -17.50 -7.82
CA GLU A 298 16.86 -16.71 -9.05
C GLU A 298 15.55 -16.05 -9.51
N THR A 299 14.40 -16.47 -8.95
CA THR A 299 13.09 -15.89 -9.25
C THR A 299 12.66 -14.80 -8.27
N LEU A 300 13.49 -14.50 -7.26
CA LEU A 300 13.27 -13.39 -6.36
C LEU A 300 14.26 -12.25 -6.64
N ASP A 301 13.84 -11.03 -6.34
CA ASP A 301 14.75 -9.88 -6.35
C ASP A 301 15.86 -10.06 -5.31
N ARG A 302 17.11 -9.74 -5.69
CA ARG A 302 18.29 -9.95 -4.84
C ARG A 302 18.20 -9.19 -3.50
N GLY A 303 17.63 -7.99 -3.49
CA GLY A 303 17.46 -7.23 -2.24
C GLY A 303 16.47 -7.93 -1.31
N TYR A 304 15.42 -8.52 -1.89
CA TYR A 304 14.43 -9.28 -1.14
C TYR A 304 15.00 -10.62 -0.63
N ASP A 305 15.82 -11.31 -1.42
CA ASP A 305 16.54 -12.53 -1.03
C ASP A 305 17.43 -12.31 0.20
N ILE A 306 18.23 -11.23 0.17
CA ILE A 306 19.10 -10.83 1.28
C ILE A 306 18.25 -10.47 2.51
N TRP A 307 17.15 -9.75 2.30
CA TRP A 307 16.25 -9.37 3.39
C TRP A 307 15.63 -10.59 4.07
N ILE A 308 15.08 -11.57 3.32
CA ILE A 308 14.53 -12.81 3.89
C ILE A 308 15.60 -13.59 4.62
N SER A 309 16.79 -13.74 4.01
CA SER A 309 17.91 -14.45 4.64
C SER A 309 18.30 -13.81 5.97
N THR A 310 18.34 -12.46 6.03
CA THR A 310 18.61 -11.71 7.27
C THR A 310 17.47 -11.84 8.28
N ALA A 311 16.22 -11.77 7.83
CA ALA A 311 15.03 -11.85 8.68
C ALA A 311 14.86 -13.25 9.28
N SER A 312 15.28 -14.30 8.57
CA SER A 312 15.22 -15.69 9.06
C SER A 312 16.15 -15.95 10.25
N LYS A 313 17.17 -15.11 10.46
CA LYS A 313 18.24 -15.34 11.44
C LYS A 313 18.96 -16.70 11.28
N CYS A 314 18.82 -17.35 10.13
CA CYS A 314 19.60 -18.52 9.78
C CYS A 314 21.04 -18.12 9.40
N LEU A 315 21.98 -19.03 9.60
CA LEU A 315 23.35 -18.81 9.15
C LEU A 315 23.41 -18.86 7.61
N PRO A 316 24.23 -18.00 6.96
CA PRO A 316 24.36 -18.01 5.50
C PRO A 316 24.73 -19.39 4.94
N GLU A 317 25.61 -20.10 5.64
CA GLU A 317 26.07 -21.44 5.28
C GLU A 317 24.91 -22.46 5.32
N THR A 318 24.05 -22.39 6.34
CA THR A 318 22.85 -23.22 6.45
C THR A 318 21.92 -23.02 5.26
N VAL A 319 21.67 -21.76 4.86
CA VAL A 319 20.80 -21.44 3.73
C VAL A 319 21.42 -21.92 2.41
N ALA A 320 22.74 -21.78 2.25
CA ALA A 320 23.45 -22.29 1.08
C ALA A 320 23.35 -23.81 0.97
N VAL A 321 23.62 -24.53 2.07
CA VAL A 321 23.47 -26.00 2.15
C VAL A 321 22.03 -26.41 1.84
N ALA A 322 21.02 -25.69 2.36
CA ALA A 322 19.61 -25.97 2.07
C ALA A 322 19.28 -25.86 0.58
N ARG A 323 19.74 -24.79 -0.06
CA ARG A 323 19.51 -24.54 -1.48
C ARG A 323 20.18 -25.60 -2.34
N ASP A 324 21.43 -25.93 -2.03
CA ASP A 324 22.19 -26.93 -2.76
C ASP A 324 21.52 -28.31 -2.70
N PHE A 325 21.08 -28.72 -1.51
CA PHE A 325 20.32 -29.97 -1.35
C PHE A 325 19.02 -29.96 -2.16
N VAL A 326 18.20 -28.94 -1.97
CA VAL A 326 16.88 -28.88 -2.60
C VAL A 326 16.98 -28.78 -4.12
N GLN A 327 18.05 -28.19 -4.66
CA GLN A 327 18.23 -28.01 -6.09
C GLN A 327 18.96 -29.17 -6.76
N ARG A 328 20.09 -29.61 -6.18
CA ARG A 328 21.05 -30.54 -6.79
C ARG A 328 21.15 -31.89 -6.07
N GLY A 329 20.61 -32.01 -4.86
CA GLY A 329 20.71 -33.24 -4.05
C GLY A 329 22.09 -33.46 -3.41
N VAL A 330 22.96 -32.45 -3.45
CA VAL A 330 24.32 -32.46 -2.88
C VAL A 330 24.55 -31.20 -2.07
N PHE A 331 25.56 -31.15 -1.22
CA PHE A 331 25.98 -29.94 -0.52
C PHE A 331 27.49 -29.71 -0.64
N ASN A 332 27.89 -28.44 -0.56
CA ASN A 332 29.30 -28.10 -0.45
C ASN A 332 29.83 -28.43 0.94
N VAL A 333 30.82 -29.33 1.00
CA VAL A 333 31.46 -29.75 2.26
C VAL A 333 32.08 -28.58 3.02
N GLN A 334 32.59 -27.57 2.31
CA GLN A 334 33.20 -26.38 2.93
C GLN A 334 32.21 -25.59 3.78
N ASP A 335 30.95 -25.50 3.35
CA ASP A 335 29.93 -24.74 4.09
C ASP A 335 29.53 -25.49 5.38
N MET A 336 29.50 -26.82 5.34
CA MET A 336 29.32 -27.64 6.54
C MET A 336 30.54 -27.59 7.48
N GLN A 337 31.76 -27.53 6.95
CA GLN A 337 32.98 -27.35 7.75
C GLN A 337 32.99 -26.00 8.48
N LYS A 338 32.54 -24.92 7.83
CA LYS A 338 32.39 -23.61 8.48
C LYS A 338 31.41 -23.67 9.65
N LEU A 339 30.30 -24.41 9.51
CA LEU A 339 29.35 -24.62 10.61
C LEU A 339 30.02 -25.32 11.80
N ILE A 340 30.79 -26.38 11.55
CA ILE A 340 31.55 -27.12 12.59
C ILE A 340 32.60 -26.25 13.28
N ALA A 341 33.29 -25.41 12.50
CA ALA A 341 34.37 -24.56 12.96
C ALA A 341 33.89 -23.43 13.88
N ARG A 342 32.57 -23.18 13.96
CA ARG A 342 32.05 -22.19 14.89
C ARG A 342 32.30 -22.61 16.35
N PRO A 343 32.66 -21.65 17.22
CA PRO A 343 32.98 -21.94 18.62
C PRO A 343 31.75 -22.35 19.44
N ASP A 344 30.57 -21.93 19.03
CA ASP A 344 29.31 -22.20 19.72
C ASP A 344 28.71 -23.58 19.38
N THR A 345 29.27 -24.32 18.42
CA THR A 345 28.71 -25.62 17.99
C THR A 345 28.77 -26.67 19.10
N THR A 346 27.62 -27.25 19.45
CA THR A 346 27.54 -28.29 20.49
C THR A 346 28.29 -29.56 20.06
N PRO A 347 28.83 -30.36 21.00
CA PRO A 347 29.48 -31.62 20.67
C PRO A 347 28.57 -32.60 19.92
N ALA A 348 27.28 -32.66 20.27
CA ALA A 348 26.30 -33.53 19.63
C ALA A 348 26.02 -33.12 18.18
N ASN A 349 25.79 -31.82 17.93
CA ASN A 349 25.61 -31.30 16.58
C ASN A 349 26.88 -31.47 15.75
N ARG A 350 28.06 -31.21 16.33
CA ARG A 350 29.35 -31.43 15.67
C ARG A 350 29.53 -32.87 15.21
N ALA A 351 29.21 -33.85 16.05
CA ALA A 351 29.26 -35.26 15.69
C ALA A 351 28.32 -35.59 14.52
N THR A 352 27.10 -35.06 14.54
CA THR A 352 26.11 -35.24 13.47
C THR A 352 26.59 -34.65 12.14
N LEU A 353 27.16 -33.44 12.17
CA LEU A 353 27.70 -32.79 10.97
C LEU A 353 28.93 -33.53 10.42
N LEU A 354 29.83 -34.00 11.29
CA LEU A 354 31.00 -34.80 10.90
C LEU A 354 30.59 -36.12 10.25
N ALA A 355 29.60 -36.83 10.83
CA ALA A 355 29.06 -38.05 10.23
C ALA A 355 28.49 -37.78 8.83
N ARG A 356 27.81 -36.64 8.66
CA ARG A 356 27.27 -36.21 7.36
C ARG A 356 28.37 -35.95 6.33
N ILE A 357 29.43 -35.26 6.74
CA ILE A 357 30.57 -34.96 5.88
C ILE A 357 31.28 -36.26 5.49
N ALA A 358 31.52 -37.16 6.44
CA ALA A 358 32.19 -38.43 6.19
C ALA A 358 31.47 -39.27 5.11
N GLN A 359 30.14 -39.33 5.16
CA GLN A 359 29.32 -39.99 4.12
C GLN A 359 29.43 -39.29 2.76
N ALA A 360 29.46 -37.95 2.74
CA ALA A 360 29.56 -37.16 1.52
C ALA A 360 30.96 -37.23 0.87
N THR A 361 32.01 -37.48 1.65
CA THR A 361 33.40 -37.60 1.19
C THR A 361 33.83 -39.03 0.90
N ALA A 362 32.98 -40.03 1.16
CA ALA A 362 33.28 -41.43 0.87
C ALA A 362 33.45 -41.65 -0.65
N PRO A 363 34.31 -42.60 -1.08
CA PRO A 363 34.48 -42.91 -2.50
C PRO A 363 33.19 -43.55 -3.09
N PRO A 364 32.84 -43.28 -4.35
CA PRO A 364 31.78 -43.99 -5.05
C PRO A 364 32.04 -45.51 -5.06
N PRO A 365 31.03 -46.38 -4.84
CA PRO A 365 29.59 -46.12 -4.80
C PRO A 365 29.02 -45.81 -3.40
N ALA A 366 29.85 -45.78 -2.34
CA ALA A 366 29.41 -45.54 -0.97
C ALA A 366 29.11 -44.06 -0.66
N GLN A 367 29.45 -43.15 -1.58
CA GLN A 367 29.19 -41.72 -1.45
C GLN A 367 27.69 -41.45 -1.29
N SER A 368 27.32 -40.86 -0.15
CA SER A 368 25.94 -40.47 0.11
C SER A 368 25.88 -39.12 0.78
N PHE A 369 25.09 -38.23 0.19
CA PHE A 369 24.73 -36.97 0.82
C PHE A 369 23.49 -37.14 1.69
N GLY A 370 23.01 -38.36 1.96
CA GLY A 370 21.84 -38.78 2.77
C GLY A 370 20.52 -38.04 2.52
N PRO A 371 19.63 -37.87 3.52
CA PRO A 371 18.33 -37.23 3.32
C PRO A 371 18.43 -35.84 2.68
N GLY A 372 17.52 -35.55 1.73
CA GLY A 372 17.54 -34.38 0.85
C GLY A 372 17.16 -33.05 1.51
N PHE A 373 17.57 -32.83 2.76
CA PHE A 373 17.31 -31.63 3.54
C PHE A 373 18.44 -31.36 4.52
N VAL A 374 18.47 -30.13 5.05
CA VAL A 374 19.49 -29.71 6.01
C VAL A 374 19.24 -30.36 7.36
N PRO A 375 20.25 -31.02 7.97
CA PRO A 375 20.10 -31.57 9.30
C PRO A 375 19.89 -30.44 10.31
N CYS A 376 19.11 -30.70 11.37
CA CYS A 376 18.86 -29.72 12.42
C CYS A 376 20.16 -29.20 13.07
N ALA A 377 21.19 -30.06 13.17
CA ALA A 377 22.53 -29.69 13.60
C ALA A 377 23.18 -28.57 12.77
N ALA A 378 22.81 -28.43 11.49
CA ALA A 378 23.25 -27.33 10.64
C ALA A 378 22.32 -26.11 10.73
N LEU A 379 21.05 -26.28 11.12
CA LEU A 379 20.11 -25.18 11.31
C LEU A 379 20.38 -24.41 12.61
N HIS A 380 20.73 -25.12 13.67
CA HIS A 380 21.00 -24.56 14.99
C HIS A 380 22.19 -25.24 15.69
N PRO A 381 23.40 -25.12 15.13
CA PRO A 381 24.60 -25.78 15.67
C PRO A 381 24.87 -25.50 17.15
N TRP A 382 24.43 -24.34 17.66
CA TRP A 382 24.68 -23.89 19.03
C TRP A 382 23.73 -24.46 20.09
N ASN A 383 22.68 -25.17 19.70
CA ASN A 383 21.70 -25.71 20.64
C ASN A 383 21.17 -27.05 20.17
N ASP A 384 20.96 -27.98 21.09
CA ASP A 384 20.40 -29.31 20.79
C ASP A 384 18.86 -29.29 20.87
N SER A 385 18.27 -28.31 21.56
CA SER A 385 16.83 -28.20 21.74
C SER A 385 16.15 -27.43 20.61
N HIS A 386 15.33 -28.12 19.82
CA HIS A 386 14.54 -27.48 18.76
C HIS A 386 13.62 -26.39 19.30
N VAL A 387 12.86 -26.67 20.36
CA VAL A 387 11.83 -25.75 20.89
C VAL A 387 12.48 -24.47 21.41
N LEU A 388 13.57 -24.60 22.18
CA LEU A 388 14.26 -23.45 22.74
C LEU A 388 14.83 -22.57 21.63
N THR A 389 15.40 -23.15 20.58
CA THR A 389 15.88 -22.38 19.43
C THR A 389 14.74 -21.64 18.72
N GLN A 390 13.55 -22.23 18.59
CA GLN A 390 12.42 -21.51 17.97
C GLN A 390 12.01 -20.29 18.80
N VAL A 391 11.98 -20.42 20.12
CA VAL A 391 11.68 -19.30 21.04
C VAL A 391 12.77 -18.23 20.99
N GLU A 392 14.04 -18.64 21.00
CA GLU A 392 15.19 -17.74 20.83
C GLU A 392 15.07 -16.94 19.52
N ARG A 393 14.78 -17.61 18.41
CA ARG A 393 14.60 -16.98 17.10
C ARG A 393 13.43 -16.01 17.06
N PHE A 394 12.32 -16.34 17.70
CA PHE A 394 11.20 -15.41 17.85
C PHE A 394 11.65 -14.13 18.55
N VAL A 395 12.36 -14.24 19.68
CA VAL A 395 12.84 -13.09 20.46
C VAL A 395 13.86 -12.27 19.67
N ASP A 396 14.79 -12.91 18.97
CA ASP A 396 15.79 -12.23 18.13
C ASP A 396 15.16 -11.41 17.01
N VAL A 397 14.19 -12.00 16.30
CA VAL A 397 13.48 -11.33 15.20
C VAL A 397 12.62 -10.19 15.74
N PHE A 398 11.92 -10.43 16.86
CA PHE A 398 11.14 -9.41 17.55
C PHE A 398 12.01 -8.20 17.90
N ARG A 399 13.13 -8.41 18.61
CA ARG A 399 14.05 -7.36 19.03
C ARG A 399 14.70 -6.62 17.86
N TRP A 400 15.07 -7.37 16.82
CA TRP A 400 15.65 -6.79 15.60
C TRP A 400 14.68 -5.85 14.88
N MET A 401 13.39 -6.16 14.92
CA MET A 401 12.38 -5.42 14.18
C MET A 401 11.78 -4.23 14.96
N LEU A 402 11.93 -4.20 16.29
CA LEU A 402 11.48 -3.09 17.16
C LEU A 402 11.92 -1.69 16.67
N PRO A 403 13.19 -1.42 16.29
CA PRO A 403 13.59 -0.08 15.86
C PRO A 403 12.93 0.36 14.54
N ILE A 404 12.73 -0.60 13.63
CA ILE A 404 12.17 -0.34 12.30
C ILE A 404 10.67 -0.02 12.42
N TYR A 405 9.91 -0.86 13.11
CA TYR A 405 8.48 -0.58 13.32
C TYR A 405 8.23 0.54 14.32
N GLY A 406 9.12 0.74 15.29
CA GLY A 406 9.08 1.89 16.20
C GLY A 406 9.14 3.19 15.43
N ALA A 407 10.12 3.32 14.51
CA ALA A 407 10.21 4.48 13.63
C ALA A 407 8.94 4.65 12.77
N LEU A 408 8.40 3.57 12.21
CA LEU A 408 7.20 3.62 11.37
C LEU A 408 5.94 4.10 12.11
N HIS A 409 5.77 3.77 13.39
CA HIS A 409 4.62 4.22 14.17
C HIS A 409 4.83 5.60 14.79
N VAL A 410 6.04 5.88 15.27
CA VAL A 410 6.35 7.13 15.98
C VAL A 410 6.52 8.31 15.01
N ILE A 411 7.18 8.13 13.87
CA ILE A 411 7.45 9.25 12.95
C ILE A 411 6.16 9.89 12.40
N PRO A 412 5.20 9.13 11.82
CA PRO A 412 3.95 9.73 11.34
C PRO A 412 3.14 10.39 12.45
N MET A 413 3.15 9.79 13.65
CA MET A 413 2.52 10.37 14.83
C MET A 413 3.13 11.74 15.17
N LEU A 414 4.46 11.84 15.24
CA LEU A 414 5.18 13.09 15.51
C LEU A 414 5.11 14.10 14.36
N LEU A 415 4.92 13.68 13.11
CA LEU A 415 4.85 14.61 11.97
C LEU A 415 3.44 15.19 11.80
N PHE A 416 2.41 14.33 11.85
CA PHE A 416 1.06 14.71 11.47
C PHE A 416 0.13 14.98 12.66
N ARG A 417 0.43 14.45 13.86
CA ARG A 417 -0.44 14.58 15.05
C ARG A 417 0.23 15.35 16.20
N ARG A 418 1.16 16.26 15.90
CA ARG A 418 1.93 17.07 16.88
C ARG A 418 1.09 17.66 18.00
N LYS A 419 -0.03 18.31 17.66
CA LYS A 419 -0.92 18.95 18.65
C LYS A 419 -1.48 17.94 19.65
N ARG A 420 -1.91 16.76 19.18
CA ARG A 420 -2.43 15.69 20.02
C ARG A 420 -1.34 15.05 20.87
N VAL A 421 -0.15 14.83 20.30
CA VAL A 421 1.02 14.32 21.05
C VAL A 421 1.39 15.27 22.20
N MET A 422 1.29 16.58 22.00
CA MET A 422 1.56 17.55 23.06
C MET A 422 0.44 17.61 24.12
N ARG A 423 -0.81 17.32 23.75
CA ARG A 423 -1.95 17.28 24.69
C ARG A 423 -1.96 16.00 25.54
N ASP A 424 -1.67 14.85 24.92
CA ASP A 424 -1.71 13.54 25.55
C ASP A 424 -0.54 12.65 25.07
N PRO A 425 0.67 12.90 25.61
CA PRO A 425 1.87 12.21 25.15
C PRO A 425 1.91 10.73 25.54
N VAL A 426 1.38 10.39 26.73
CA VAL A 426 1.49 9.03 27.29
C VAL A 426 0.63 8.05 26.51
N ASN A 427 -0.65 8.36 26.28
CA ASN A 427 -1.54 7.43 25.57
C ASN A 427 -1.13 7.29 24.10
N MET A 428 -0.68 8.37 23.47
CA MET A 428 -0.14 8.33 22.10
C MET A 428 1.12 7.44 22.01
N LEU A 429 2.03 7.56 22.97
CA LEU A 429 3.25 6.74 23.00
C LEU A 429 2.95 5.27 23.32
N LEU A 430 2.04 4.99 24.26
CA LEU A 430 1.59 3.62 24.56
C LEU A 430 0.94 2.96 23.36
N ARG A 431 0.07 3.70 22.64
CA ARG A 431 -0.56 3.20 21.41
C ARG A 431 0.46 2.93 20.31
N ALA A 432 1.43 3.82 20.11
CA ALA A 432 2.53 3.59 19.18
C ALA A 432 3.41 2.41 19.59
N GLY A 433 3.68 2.26 20.89
CA GLY A 433 4.42 1.14 21.48
C GLY A 433 3.71 -0.19 21.26
N TRP A 434 2.39 -0.24 21.50
CA TRP A 434 1.58 -1.44 21.26
C TRP A 434 1.53 -1.82 19.79
N GLY A 435 1.35 -0.83 18.89
CA GLY A 435 1.44 -1.06 17.44
C GLY A 435 2.81 -1.60 17.03
N THR A 436 3.88 -1.06 17.61
CA THR A 436 5.27 -1.51 17.36
C THR A 436 5.51 -2.94 17.84
N ALA A 437 5.09 -3.25 19.07
CA ALA A 437 5.21 -4.59 19.65
C ALA A 437 4.41 -5.62 18.83
N ARG A 438 3.16 -5.30 18.48
CA ARG A 438 2.30 -6.15 17.67
C ARG A 438 2.92 -6.47 16.30
N SER A 439 3.40 -5.46 15.57
CA SER A 439 4.03 -5.70 14.27
C SER A 439 5.35 -6.45 14.37
N SER A 440 6.13 -6.23 15.44
CA SER A 440 7.36 -6.98 15.68
C SER A 440 7.05 -8.46 15.99
N ALA A 441 5.98 -8.71 16.76
CA ALA A 441 5.49 -10.05 17.05
C ALA A 441 4.95 -10.75 15.79
N PHE A 442 4.28 -10.04 14.88
CA PHE A 442 3.82 -10.60 13.61
C PHE A 442 4.97 -11.24 12.81
N LEU A 443 6.09 -10.53 12.64
CA LEU A 443 7.23 -11.08 11.91
C LEU A 443 7.98 -12.16 12.72
N GLY A 444 8.10 -11.99 14.04
CA GLY A 444 8.65 -13.03 14.90
C GLY A 444 7.84 -14.34 14.77
N MET A 445 6.52 -14.25 14.81
CA MET A 445 5.62 -15.40 14.65
C MET A 445 5.71 -16.01 13.25
N PHE A 446 5.92 -15.20 12.21
CA PHE A 446 6.16 -15.69 10.85
C PHE A 446 7.36 -16.65 10.82
N VAL A 447 8.49 -16.22 11.38
CA VAL A 447 9.73 -17.02 11.43
C VAL A 447 9.55 -18.25 12.31
N PHE A 448 8.94 -18.07 13.49
CA PHE A 448 8.64 -19.16 14.42
C PHE A 448 7.81 -20.26 13.76
N ILE A 449 6.72 -19.91 13.07
CA ILE A 449 5.86 -20.88 12.38
C ILE A 449 6.64 -21.60 11.27
N TYR A 450 7.36 -20.85 10.42
CA TYR A 450 8.06 -21.45 9.29
C TYR A 450 9.12 -22.46 9.75
N GLN A 451 9.99 -22.06 10.68
CA GLN A 451 11.09 -22.89 11.16
C GLN A 451 10.60 -24.05 12.03
N SER A 452 9.59 -23.83 12.88
CA SER A 452 8.97 -24.92 13.64
C SER A 452 8.40 -25.99 12.71
N MET A 453 7.63 -25.59 11.70
CA MET A 453 7.04 -26.54 10.75
C MET A 453 8.10 -27.19 9.83
N PHE A 454 9.17 -26.47 9.51
CA PHE A 454 10.34 -27.04 8.83
C PHE A 454 10.98 -28.14 9.69
N CYS A 455 11.25 -27.91 10.98
CA CYS A 455 11.82 -28.93 11.86
C CYS A 455 10.87 -30.13 12.05
N VAL A 456 9.59 -29.85 12.32
CA VAL A 456 8.57 -30.89 12.52
C VAL A 456 8.47 -31.80 11.30
N LYS A 457 8.44 -31.27 10.07
CA LYS A 457 8.30 -32.13 8.88
C LYS A 457 9.50 -33.04 8.67
N HIS A 458 10.73 -32.57 8.95
CA HIS A 458 11.94 -33.34 8.75
C HIS A 458 12.14 -34.38 9.85
N ASN A 459 11.95 -34.00 11.10
CA ASN A 459 11.97 -34.94 12.23
C ASN A 459 10.88 -36.01 12.09
N LEU A 460 9.70 -35.64 11.58
CA LEU A 460 8.64 -36.60 11.29
C LEU A 460 9.04 -37.56 10.15
N TRP A 461 9.73 -37.07 9.12
CA TRP A 461 10.24 -37.92 8.04
C TRP A 461 11.29 -38.92 8.57
N ASP A 462 12.25 -38.46 9.37
CA ASP A 462 13.27 -39.32 9.98
C ASP A 462 12.60 -40.38 10.89
N PHE A 463 11.72 -39.95 11.80
CA PHE A 463 11.01 -40.83 12.72
C PHE A 463 10.17 -41.91 12.00
N LEU A 464 9.42 -41.53 10.96
CA LEU A 464 8.62 -42.48 10.19
C LEU A 464 9.49 -43.45 9.38
N THR A 465 10.63 -42.99 8.87
CA THR A 465 11.58 -43.82 8.11
C THR A 465 12.26 -44.82 9.05
N ASP A 466 12.72 -44.37 10.21
CA ASP A 466 13.36 -45.23 11.21
C ASP A 466 12.40 -46.28 11.77
N LEU A 467 11.16 -45.90 12.10
CA LEU A 467 10.12 -46.84 12.56
C LEU A 467 9.79 -47.91 11.52
N ARG A 468 9.82 -47.55 10.23
CA ARG A 468 9.55 -48.47 9.13
C ARG A 468 10.64 -49.54 9.01
N THR A 469 11.90 -49.13 9.12
CA THR A 469 13.07 -50.03 9.01
C THR A 469 13.38 -50.77 10.31
N SER A 470 12.88 -50.28 11.45
CA SER A 470 13.06 -50.93 12.74
C SER A 470 12.40 -52.31 12.77
N PRO A 471 13.02 -53.35 13.37
CA PRO A 471 12.42 -54.67 13.56
C PRO A 471 11.31 -54.70 14.61
N SER A 472 11.00 -53.58 15.28
CA SER A 472 10.01 -53.52 16.36
C SER A 472 8.58 -53.92 15.90
N THR A 473 7.82 -54.55 16.80
CA THR A 473 6.42 -54.97 16.61
C THR A 473 5.41 -53.99 17.20
N SER A 474 5.85 -52.77 17.53
CA SER A 474 4.98 -51.73 18.09
C SER A 474 3.85 -51.36 17.11
N LEU A 475 2.70 -50.96 17.66
CA LEU A 475 1.55 -50.50 16.86
C LEU A 475 1.94 -49.34 15.92
N LEU A 476 2.80 -48.43 16.39
CA LEU A 476 3.32 -47.32 15.58
C LEU A 476 4.19 -47.80 14.41
N ALA A 477 5.05 -48.80 14.62
CA ALA A 477 5.84 -49.39 13.54
C ALA A 477 4.95 -50.11 12.51
N TYR A 478 3.90 -50.79 12.97
CA TYR A 478 2.89 -51.39 12.08
C TYR A 478 2.17 -50.32 11.22
N LEU A 479 1.69 -49.25 11.85
CA LEU A 479 1.04 -48.13 11.14
C LEU A 479 2.00 -47.43 10.16
N ALA A 480 3.25 -47.22 10.54
CA ALA A 480 4.27 -46.61 9.67
C ALA A 480 4.56 -47.49 8.44
N ARG A 481 4.58 -48.82 8.60
CA ARG A 481 4.74 -49.76 7.47
C ARG A 481 3.54 -49.74 6.53
N LEU A 482 2.32 -49.51 7.04
CA LEU A 482 1.10 -49.38 6.24
C LEU A 482 1.10 -48.12 5.35
N LEU A 483 1.78 -47.05 5.78
CA LEU A 483 1.76 -45.75 5.08
C LEU A 483 2.62 -45.77 3.80
N PRO A 484 2.08 -45.53 2.58
CA PRO A 484 2.89 -45.60 1.37
C PRO A 484 4.14 -44.70 1.40
N GLN A 485 5.28 -45.17 0.88
CA GLN A 485 6.54 -44.40 0.88
C GLN A 485 6.38 -43.00 0.24
N ARG A 486 5.53 -42.91 -0.79
CA ARG A 486 5.18 -41.64 -1.47
C ARG A 486 4.60 -40.59 -0.51
N VAL A 487 3.87 -41.00 0.52
CA VAL A 487 3.26 -40.11 1.52
C VAL A 487 4.32 -39.60 2.49
N ILE A 488 5.24 -40.47 2.92
CA ILE A 488 6.38 -40.07 3.75
C ILE A 488 7.26 -39.10 2.97
N ASP A 489 7.66 -39.47 1.74
CA ASP A 489 8.49 -38.63 0.87
C ASP A 489 7.83 -37.29 0.52
N ALA A 490 6.49 -37.20 0.52
CA ALA A 490 5.78 -35.94 0.30
C ALA A 490 6.15 -34.86 1.34
N LEU A 491 6.60 -35.24 2.54
CA LEU A 491 7.11 -34.30 3.57
C LEU A 491 8.39 -33.58 3.14
N ILE A 492 9.20 -34.19 2.26
CA ILE A 492 10.49 -33.65 1.81
C ILE A 492 10.50 -33.18 0.35
N VAL A 493 9.45 -33.47 -0.42
CA VAL A 493 9.32 -32.98 -1.81
C VAL A 493 9.34 -31.45 -1.84
N LYS A 494 9.95 -30.87 -2.89
CA LYS A 494 10.04 -29.41 -3.12
C LYS A 494 8.72 -28.65 -2.92
N LYS A 495 7.57 -29.26 -3.24
CA LYS A 495 6.23 -28.68 -3.05
C LYS A 495 5.86 -28.47 -1.57
N SER A 496 6.44 -29.23 -0.63
CA SER A 496 6.20 -29.08 0.80
C SER A 496 6.58 -27.68 1.29
N PHE A 497 7.63 -27.06 0.72
CA PHE A 497 8.08 -25.72 1.08
C PHE A 497 7.04 -24.63 0.75
N TYR A 498 6.23 -24.85 -0.28
CA TYR A 498 5.10 -23.98 -0.61
C TYR A 498 4.01 -24.09 0.46
N ALA A 499 3.67 -25.31 0.88
CA ALA A 499 2.70 -25.55 1.95
C ALA A 499 3.14 -24.91 3.29
N LEU A 500 4.43 -25.03 3.63
CA LEU A 500 5.00 -24.36 4.81
C LEU A 500 4.81 -22.83 4.76
N GLY A 501 5.07 -22.20 3.60
CA GLY A 501 4.86 -20.77 3.44
C GLY A 501 3.38 -20.37 3.49
N ILE A 502 2.44 -21.24 3.10
CA ILE A 502 1.01 -20.96 3.33
C ILE A 502 0.69 -20.91 4.81
N LEU A 503 1.21 -21.86 5.60
CA LEU A 503 0.97 -21.91 7.05
C LEU A 503 1.50 -20.66 7.77
N THR A 504 2.58 -20.05 7.29
CA THR A 504 3.05 -18.77 7.85
C THR A 504 2.04 -17.65 7.71
N GLY A 505 1.03 -17.78 6.85
CA GLY A 505 -0.07 -16.84 6.75
C GLY A 505 -0.80 -16.64 8.08
N LEU A 506 -0.83 -17.66 8.95
CA LEU A 506 -1.42 -17.60 10.29
C LEU A 506 -0.77 -16.53 11.18
N SER A 507 0.49 -16.14 10.93
CA SER A 507 1.12 -15.06 11.70
C SER A 507 0.37 -13.74 11.54
N LEU A 508 -0.33 -13.53 10.41
CA LEU A 508 -1.08 -12.30 10.11
C LEU A 508 -2.23 -12.06 11.09
N PHE A 509 -2.71 -13.08 11.81
CA PHE A 509 -3.70 -12.90 12.88
C PHE A 509 -3.19 -12.07 14.05
N VAL A 510 -1.87 -12.02 14.28
CA VAL A 510 -1.25 -11.15 15.28
C VAL A 510 -1.43 -9.68 14.91
N GLU A 511 -1.48 -9.36 13.61
CA GLU A 511 -1.58 -8.00 13.14
C GLU A 511 -3.02 -7.47 13.20
N GLU A 512 -3.15 -6.14 13.28
CA GLU A 512 -4.44 -5.46 13.30
C GLU A 512 -5.21 -5.65 11.98
N LYS A 513 -6.51 -5.95 12.04
CA LYS A 513 -7.37 -6.24 10.88
C LYS A 513 -7.24 -5.21 9.75
N LYS A 514 -7.16 -3.91 10.09
CA LYS A 514 -7.01 -2.81 9.13
C LYS A 514 -5.69 -2.86 8.32
N ARG A 515 -4.62 -3.45 8.86
CA ARG A 515 -3.29 -3.53 8.23
C ARG A 515 -3.04 -4.83 7.46
N ARG A 516 -3.83 -5.88 7.73
CA ARG A 516 -3.67 -7.20 7.10
C ARG A 516 -3.80 -7.15 5.58
N GLU A 517 -4.81 -6.43 5.08
CA GLU A 517 -5.01 -6.24 3.65
C GLU A 517 -3.83 -5.49 3.01
N GLU A 518 -3.32 -4.44 3.67
CA GLU A 518 -2.17 -3.69 3.16
C GLU A 518 -0.89 -4.54 3.11
N LEU A 519 -0.67 -5.41 4.11
CA LEU A 519 0.44 -6.36 4.13
C LEU A 519 0.32 -7.44 3.05
N ALA A 520 -0.88 -7.99 2.83
CA ALA A 520 -1.16 -8.91 1.74
C ALA A 520 -0.84 -8.28 0.37
N MET A 521 -1.30 -7.05 0.16
CA MET A 521 -1.03 -6.29 -1.06
C MET A 521 0.43 -5.85 -1.19
N TYR A 522 1.18 -5.77 -0.09
CA TYR A 522 2.62 -5.48 -0.12
C TYR A 522 3.43 -6.67 -0.64
N VAL A 523 3.12 -7.90 -0.21
CA VAL A 523 3.85 -9.12 -0.62
C VAL A 523 3.38 -9.68 -1.97
N MET A 524 2.13 -9.44 -2.35
CA MET A 524 1.54 -9.97 -3.59
C MET A 524 2.36 -9.66 -4.86
N PRO A 525 2.85 -8.43 -5.10
CA PRO A 525 3.75 -8.13 -6.22
C PRO A 525 4.94 -9.08 -6.34
N LYS A 526 5.58 -9.39 -5.20
CA LYS A 526 6.77 -10.25 -5.15
C LYS A 526 6.45 -11.71 -5.41
N ALA A 527 5.33 -12.18 -4.87
CA ALA A 527 4.83 -13.52 -5.15
C ALA A 527 4.46 -13.68 -6.64
N LEU A 528 3.76 -12.71 -7.23
CA LEU A 528 3.36 -12.74 -8.64
C LEU A 528 4.57 -12.66 -9.57
N GLU A 529 5.55 -11.81 -9.27
CA GLU A 529 6.81 -11.72 -10.02
C GLU A 529 7.54 -13.07 -10.04
N SER A 530 7.71 -13.68 -8.86
CA SER A 530 8.32 -14.99 -8.73
C SER A 530 7.55 -16.07 -9.49
N ALA A 531 6.23 -16.13 -9.31
CA ALA A 531 5.37 -17.08 -10.00
C ALA A 531 5.45 -16.93 -11.52
N TRP A 532 5.46 -15.70 -12.02
CA TRP A 532 5.60 -15.39 -13.45
C TRP A 532 6.94 -15.84 -14.02
N LEU A 533 8.05 -15.54 -13.32
CA LEU A 533 9.39 -15.97 -13.73
C LEU A 533 9.52 -17.50 -13.74
N MET A 534 8.92 -18.17 -12.76
CA MET A 534 8.86 -19.63 -12.73
C MET A 534 8.02 -20.21 -13.87
N ALA A 535 6.83 -19.64 -14.14
CA ALA A 535 5.96 -20.07 -15.23
C ALA A 535 6.65 -19.90 -16.59
N ARG A 536 7.37 -18.79 -16.77
CA ARG A 536 8.22 -18.54 -17.94
C ARG A 536 9.35 -19.57 -18.06
N GLY A 537 10.02 -19.90 -16.96
CA GLY A 537 11.08 -20.93 -16.93
C GLY A 537 10.57 -22.33 -17.29
N ARG A 538 9.28 -22.62 -17.07
CA ARG A 538 8.61 -23.87 -17.49
C ARG A 538 8.03 -23.84 -18.90
N GLY A 539 8.11 -22.71 -19.60
CA GLY A 539 7.49 -22.54 -20.92
C GLY A 539 5.97 -22.39 -20.91
N TRP A 540 5.34 -22.19 -19.75
CA TRP A 540 3.88 -21.98 -19.65
C TRP A 540 3.44 -20.61 -20.16
N VAL A 541 4.38 -19.66 -20.20
CA VAL A 541 4.13 -18.28 -20.60
C VAL A 541 5.18 -17.87 -21.63
N GLY A 542 4.72 -17.26 -22.73
CA GLY A 542 5.58 -16.74 -23.79
C GLY A 542 6.49 -15.60 -23.31
N ARG A 543 7.54 -15.31 -24.08
CA ARG A 543 8.40 -14.15 -23.82
C ARG A 543 7.63 -12.88 -24.16
N THR A 544 7.23 -12.10 -23.16
CA THR A 544 6.51 -10.81 -23.31
C THR A 544 7.33 -9.67 -23.93
N GLY A 545 8.47 -9.98 -24.55
CA GLY A 545 9.35 -9.01 -25.21
C GLY A 545 9.77 -7.87 -24.28
N GLN A 546 10.04 -6.71 -24.88
CA GLN A 546 10.41 -5.48 -24.15
C GLN A 546 9.19 -4.67 -23.66
N TRP A 547 7.97 -5.18 -23.87
CA TRP A 547 6.72 -4.45 -23.65
C TRP A 547 5.88 -5.02 -22.50
N GLY A 548 6.37 -6.07 -21.82
CA GLY A 548 5.65 -6.74 -20.74
C GLY A 548 5.27 -5.79 -19.61
N GLU A 549 6.19 -4.92 -19.17
CA GLU A 549 5.90 -3.93 -18.13
C GLU A 549 4.88 -2.87 -18.57
N VAL A 550 4.88 -2.51 -19.85
CA VAL A 550 3.96 -1.52 -20.42
C VAL A 550 2.54 -2.10 -20.48
N LEU A 551 2.41 -3.33 -20.97
CA LEU A 551 1.13 -4.05 -21.02
C LEU A 551 0.56 -4.26 -19.62
N LEU A 552 1.38 -4.71 -18.66
CA LEU A 552 0.94 -4.90 -17.28
C LEU A 552 0.49 -3.59 -16.64
N THR A 553 1.19 -2.48 -16.92
CA THR A 553 0.77 -1.14 -16.47
C THR A 553 -0.54 -0.71 -17.12
N ALA A 554 -0.72 -0.97 -18.42
CA ALA A 554 -1.96 -0.65 -19.13
C ALA A 554 -3.16 -1.39 -18.54
N VAL A 555 -3.01 -2.69 -18.28
CA VAL A 555 -4.05 -3.51 -17.63
C VAL A 555 -4.32 -3.01 -16.20
N GLY A 556 -3.26 -2.78 -15.42
CA GLY A 556 -3.36 -2.27 -14.06
C GLY A 556 -4.09 -0.93 -13.98
N MET A 557 -3.69 0.05 -14.80
CA MET A 557 -4.33 1.37 -14.81
C MET A 557 -5.73 1.36 -15.39
N GLY A 558 -6.03 0.50 -16.37
CA GLY A 558 -7.40 0.30 -16.84
C GLY A 558 -8.33 -0.16 -15.71
N MET A 559 -7.89 -1.14 -14.90
CA MET A 559 -8.62 -1.60 -13.71
C MET A 559 -8.78 -0.49 -12.67
N VAL A 560 -7.68 0.16 -12.27
CA VAL A 560 -7.70 1.21 -11.23
C VAL A 560 -8.60 2.38 -11.65
N MET A 561 -8.52 2.84 -12.90
CA MET A 561 -9.35 3.94 -13.39
C MET A 561 -10.82 3.56 -13.55
N SER A 562 -11.09 2.30 -13.95
CA SER A 562 -12.46 1.79 -13.98
C SER A 562 -13.10 1.81 -12.59
N THR A 563 -12.41 1.33 -11.57
CA THR A 563 -12.92 1.40 -10.20
C THR A 563 -13.00 2.84 -9.70
N TYR A 564 -11.99 3.68 -9.99
CA TYR A 564 -11.98 5.08 -9.56
C TYR A 564 -13.18 5.88 -10.09
N GLN A 565 -13.58 5.67 -11.36
CA GLN A 565 -14.70 6.41 -11.94
C GLN A 565 -16.07 5.86 -11.60
N ASN A 566 -16.20 4.54 -11.56
CA ASN A 566 -17.52 3.92 -11.46
C ASN A 566 -17.90 3.59 -10.03
N ASP A 567 -16.94 3.11 -9.23
CA ASP A 567 -17.18 2.55 -7.91
C ASP A 567 -16.01 2.88 -6.94
N PRO A 568 -15.72 4.17 -6.67
CA PRO A 568 -14.52 4.61 -5.94
C PRO A 568 -14.44 4.12 -4.49
N GLN A 569 -15.55 3.64 -3.92
CA GLN A 569 -15.58 3.03 -2.58
C GLN A 569 -14.76 1.73 -2.50
N HIS A 570 -14.54 1.03 -3.62
CA HIS A 570 -13.82 -0.24 -3.65
C HIS A 570 -12.29 -0.09 -3.68
N LEU A 571 -11.78 1.13 -3.90
CA LEU A 571 -10.36 1.44 -3.79
C LEU A 571 -9.96 1.74 -2.34
N SER A 572 -8.73 1.34 -1.97
CA SER A 572 -8.13 1.74 -0.70
C SER A 572 -8.18 3.26 -0.53
N GLY A 573 -8.51 3.71 0.68
CA GLY A 573 -8.65 5.14 0.98
C GLY A 573 -7.39 5.97 0.72
N LEU A 574 -6.19 5.37 0.74
CA LEU A 574 -4.95 6.05 0.32
C LEU A 574 -4.94 6.27 -1.19
N VAL A 575 -5.19 5.21 -1.97
CA VAL A 575 -5.20 5.24 -3.45
C VAL A 575 -6.24 6.23 -3.95
N ARG A 576 -7.46 6.18 -3.41
CA ARG A 576 -8.53 7.13 -3.76
C ARG A 576 -8.13 8.59 -3.53
N ARG A 577 -7.47 8.89 -2.41
CA ARG A 577 -7.01 10.26 -2.09
C ARG A 577 -5.89 10.72 -3.02
N ILE A 578 -4.93 9.85 -3.33
CA ILE A 578 -3.85 10.17 -4.27
C ILE A 578 -4.45 10.44 -5.66
N LEU A 579 -5.33 9.57 -6.15
CA LEU A 579 -5.98 9.76 -7.45
C LEU A 579 -6.83 11.02 -7.49
N TYR A 580 -7.58 11.32 -6.43
CA TYR A 580 -8.32 12.58 -6.32
C TYR A 580 -7.39 13.80 -6.40
N GLN A 581 -6.22 13.73 -5.77
CA GLN A 581 -5.28 14.84 -5.78
C GLN A 581 -4.65 15.07 -7.17
N PHE A 582 -4.31 14.00 -7.89
CA PHE A 582 -3.67 14.11 -9.21
C PHE A 582 -4.67 14.29 -10.36
N VAL A 583 -5.73 13.49 -10.37
CA VAL A 583 -6.72 13.44 -11.46
C VAL A 583 -7.88 14.39 -11.16
N GLY A 584 -8.39 14.40 -9.94
CA GLY A 584 -9.58 15.18 -9.56
C GLY A 584 -10.89 14.60 -10.10
N PRO A 585 -12.00 15.33 -9.91
CA PRO A 585 -13.30 14.96 -10.47
C PRO A 585 -13.29 15.16 -12.00
N ASN A 586 -13.95 14.25 -12.73
CA ASN A 586 -14.20 14.37 -14.17
C ASN A 586 -15.58 13.86 -14.53
#